data_AF-A0A271VJ68-F1
#
_entry.id   AF-A0A271VJ68-F1
#
_cell.length_a   1.000
_cell.length_b   1.000
_cell.length_c   1.000
_cell.angle_alpha   90.00
_cell.angle_beta   90.00
_cell.angle_gamma   90.00
#
_symmetry.space_group_name_H-M   'P 1'
#
loop_
_entity.id
_entity.type
_entity.pdbx_description
1 polymer ?
#
loop_
_entity_poly.entity_id
_entity_poly.type
_entity_poly.pdbx_seq_one_letter_code
_entity_poly.pdbx_strand_id
1 'polypeptide(L)' 'SFKDIEFEECHFSDCDLSGVQFQNCKFVSCEFARCNLSLASFPNARLFGVSFQDSKLVGIDWTRATWPV' A
#
# COMPACT_ATOMS: atom_id res chain seq x y z
N SER A 1 1.40 0.43 12.52
CA SER A 1 1.28 1.51 11.53
C SER A 1 2.68 1.96 11.13
N PHE A 2 2.83 2.51 9.93
CA PHE A 2 4.07 3.03 9.39
C PHE A 2 3.85 4.51 9.04
N LYS A 3 4.86 5.34 9.28
CA LYS A 3 4.78 6.78 9.08
C LYS A 3 6.08 7.33 8.55
N ASP A 4 5.99 8.15 7.49
CA ASP A 4 7.13 8.84 6.86
C ASP A 4 8.24 7.86 6.41
N ILE A 5 7.86 6.68 5.91
CA ILE A 5 8.78 5.64 5.40
C ILE A 5 8.73 5.60 3.87
N GLU A 6 9.89 5.38 3.27
CA GLU A 6 10.02 5.05 1.84
C GLU A 6 10.31 3.56 1.66
N PHE A 7 9.51 2.92 0.81
CA PHE A 7 9.67 1.55 0.35
C PHE A 7 10.01 1.59 -1.14
N GLU A 8 11.12 0.99 -1.52
CA GLU A 8 11.59 0.94 -2.90
C GLU A 8 11.88 -0.52 -3.27
N GLU A 9 11.36 -0.96 -4.42
CA GLU A 9 11.54 -2.33 -4.97
C GLU A 9 11.19 -3.47 -3.99
N CYS A 10 10.30 -3.18 -3.03
CA CYS A 10 9.89 -4.13 -2.01
C CYS A 10 8.84 -5.12 -2.56
N HIS A 11 8.97 -6.37 -2.17
CA HIS A 11 8.02 -7.44 -2.49
C HIS A 11 7.38 -7.95 -1.20
N PHE A 12 6.09 -7.66 -1.02
CA PHE A 12 5.28 -8.16 0.08
C PHE A 12 4.49 -9.36 -0.41
N SER A 13 4.73 -10.55 0.16
CA SER A 13 4.04 -11.78 -0.23
C SER A 13 3.35 -12.44 0.95
N ASP A 14 2.12 -12.90 0.73
CA ASP A 14 1.34 -13.70 1.69
C ASP A 14 1.20 -13.03 3.09
N CYS A 15 1.18 -11.70 3.13
CA CYS A 15 1.11 -10.91 4.37
C CYS A 15 -0.35 -10.56 4.75
N ASP A 16 -0.64 -10.55 6.05
CA ASP A 16 -1.82 -9.86 6.58
C ASP A 16 -1.45 -8.45 7.02
N LEU A 17 -1.91 -7.47 6.24
CA LEU A 17 -1.75 -6.04 6.44
C LEU A 17 -3.11 -5.37 6.70
N SER A 18 -4.11 -6.14 7.13
CA SER A 18 -5.45 -5.62 7.36
C SER A 18 -5.46 -4.56 8.46
N GLY A 19 -6.17 -3.45 8.20
CA GLY A 19 -6.24 -2.30 9.10
C GLY A 19 -4.93 -1.51 9.26
N VAL A 20 -3.83 -1.87 8.59
CA VAL A 20 -2.56 -1.15 8.73
C VAL A 20 -2.67 0.26 8.12
N GLN A 21 -2.09 1.24 8.81
CA GLN A 21 -1.99 2.61 8.34
C GLN A 21 -0.57 2.90 7.83
N PHE A 22 -0.47 3.36 6.58
CA PHE A 22 0.75 3.80 5.91
C PHE A 22 0.68 5.31 5.68
N GLN A 23 0.91 6.09 6.73
CA GLN A 23 0.75 7.54 6.71
C GLN A 23 1.97 8.23 6.10
N ASN A 24 1.75 9.13 5.13
CA ASN A 24 2.79 9.88 4.44
C ASN A 24 3.91 9.00 3.84
N CYS A 25 3.65 7.71 3.61
CA CYS A 25 4.67 6.79 3.11
C CYS A 25 4.81 6.93 1.59
N LYS A 26 5.97 6.55 1.07
CA LYS A 26 6.22 6.46 -0.37
C LYS A 26 6.50 5.01 -0.76
N PHE A 27 5.85 4.55 -1.82
CA PHE A 27 6.09 3.24 -2.41
C PHE A 27 6.52 3.45 -3.85
N VAL A 28 7.67 2.90 -4.22
CA VAL A 28 8.26 2.98 -5.56
C VAL A 28 8.51 1.56 -6.05
N SER A 29 7.90 1.19 -7.18
CA SER A 29 8.10 -0.11 -7.83
C SER A 29 7.88 -1.30 -6.88
N CYS A 30 6.87 -1.21 -6.01
CA CYS A 30 6.57 -2.24 -5.00
C CYS A 30 5.46 -3.19 -5.47
N GLU A 31 5.53 -4.45 -5.03
CA GLU A 31 4.51 -5.45 -5.28
C GLU A 31 3.91 -5.98 -3.97
N PHE A 32 2.58 -6.05 -3.92
CA PHE A 32 1.83 -6.78 -2.90
C PHE A 32 1.15 -7.98 -3.54
N ALA A 33 1.67 -9.18 -3.29
CA ALA A 33 1.18 -10.44 -3.86
C ALA A 33 0.49 -11.31 -2.80
N ARG A 34 -0.77 -11.71 -3.05
CA ARG A 34 -1.57 -12.55 -2.14
C ARG A 34 -1.69 -11.98 -0.72
N CYS A 35 -1.68 -10.65 -0.60
CA CYS A 35 -1.77 -9.96 0.68
C CYS A 35 -3.22 -9.64 1.05
N ASN A 36 -3.49 -9.59 2.35
CA ASN A 36 -4.73 -9.01 2.86
C ASN A 36 -4.48 -7.56 3.28
N LEU A 37 -4.98 -6.60 2.52
CA LEU A 37 -4.92 -5.16 2.83
C LEU A 37 -6.30 -4.61 3.21
N SER A 38 -7.25 -5.48 3.57
CA SER A 38 -8.61 -5.04 3.90
C SER A 38 -8.59 -3.99 5.02
N LEU A 39 -9.29 -2.87 4.82
CA LEU A 39 -9.33 -1.73 5.75
C LEU A 39 -7.98 -1.05 6.01
N ALA A 40 -6.94 -1.36 5.23
CA ALA A 40 -5.70 -0.59 5.26
C ALA A 40 -5.95 0.85 4.79
N SER A 41 -5.06 1.76 5.19
CA SER A 41 -5.15 3.17 4.78
C SER A 41 -3.81 3.73 4.35
N PHE A 42 -3.86 4.58 3.33
CA PHE A 42 -2.70 5.18 2.68
C PHE A 42 -2.77 6.71 2.68
N PRO A 43 -3.06 7.37 3.82
CA PRO A 43 -3.28 8.81 3.83
C PRO A 43 -2.00 9.56 3.48
N ASN A 44 -2.10 10.42 2.46
CA ASN A 44 -0.98 11.16 1.85
C ASN A 44 0.14 10.25 1.33
N ALA A 45 -0.11 8.95 1.13
CA ALA A 45 0.90 8.07 0.59
C ALA A 45 1.05 8.29 -0.92
N ARG A 46 2.27 8.13 -1.44
CA ARG A 46 2.55 8.19 -2.88
C ARG A 46 2.85 6.80 -3.41
N LEU A 47 2.11 6.36 -4.42
CA LEU A 47 2.14 4.98 -4.93
C LEU A 47 2.64 4.93 -6.37
N PHE A 48 3.96 4.96 -6.60
CA PHE A 48 4.55 4.94 -7.93
C PHE A 48 4.91 3.53 -8.38
N GLY A 49 4.33 3.05 -9.48
CA GLY A 49 4.63 1.70 -10.00
C GLY A 49 4.24 0.57 -9.03
N VAL A 50 3.22 0.79 -8.20
CA VAL A 50 2.76 -0.20 -7.21
C VAL A 50 1.75 -1.15 -7.84
N SER A 51 1.93 -2.46 -7.61
CA SER A 51 0.96 -3.48 -8.03
C SER A 51 0.41 -4.25 -6.83
N PHE A 52 -0.86 -4.64 -6.95
CA PHE A 52 -1.57 -5.46 -5.98
C PHE A 52 -2.09 -6.70 -6.71
N GLN A 53 -1.35 -7.80 -6.65
CA GLN A 53 -1.67 -9.05 -7.32
C GLN A 53 -2.34 -10.01 -6.35
N ASP A 54 -3.46 -10.62 -6.75
CA ASP A 54 -4.23 -11.59 -5.96
C ASP A 54 -4.51 -11.16 -4.50
N SER A 55 -4.61 -9.86 -4.26
CA SER A 55 -4.68 -9.27 -2.93
C SER A 55 -6.07 -8.76 -2.59
N LYS A 56 -6.45 -8.80 -1.30
CA LYS A 56 -7.72 -8.25 -0.81
C LYS A 56 -7.55 -6.76 -0.52
N LEU A 57 -8.30 -5.91 -1.22
CA LEU A 57 -8.21 -4.45 -1.13
C LEU A 57 -9.52 -3.79 -0.62
N VAL A 58 -10.35 -4.56 0.10
CA VAL A 58 -11.70 -4.13 0.46
C VAL A 58 -11.65 -3.01 1.50
N GLY A 59 -12.43 -1.95 1.28
CA GLY A 59 -12.61 -0.85 2.24
C GLY A 59 -11.44 0.13 2.32
N ILE A 60 -10.56 0.15 1.32
CA ILE A 60 -9.48 1.15 1.22
C ILE A 60 -10.03 2.41 0.52
N ASP A 61 -9.81 3.57 1.12
CA ASP A 61 -10.09 4.86 0.49
C ASP A 61 -8.88 5.34 -0.33
N TRP A 62 -8.91 5.01 -1.62
CA TRP A 62 -7.84 5.36 -2.57
C TRP A 62 -7.78 6.84 -2.93
N THR A 63 -8.80 7.64 -2.60
CA THR A 63 -8.79 9.10 -2.86
C THR A 63 -7.81 9.84 -1.94
N ARG A 64 -7.40 9.18 -0.85
CA ARG A 64 -6.43 9.71 0.13
C ARG A 64 -4.98 9.38 -0.20
N ALA A 65 -4.75 8.54 -1.21
CA ALA A 65 -3.44 8.25 -1.76
C ALA A 65 -3.22 9.09 -3.03
N THR A 66 -1.96 9.37 -3.34
CA THR A 66 -1.56 10.01 -4.59
C THR A 66 -0.99 8.96 -5.54
N TRP A 67 -1.59 8.88 -6.72
CA TRP A 67 -1.13 8.06 -7.83
C TRP A 67 -0.32 8.92 -8.81
N PRO A 68 0.66 8.35 -9.52
CA PRO A 68 1.31 9.01 -10.64
C PRO A 68 0.25 9.33 -11.69
N VAL A 69 0.37 10.50 -12.30
CA VAL A 69 -0.34 10.84 -13.54
C VAL A 69 0.24 10.07 -14.72
#